data_AF-A0A2A3ZCL3-F1
#
_entry.id   AF-A0A2A3ZCL3-F1
#
_cell.length_a   1.000
_cell.length_b   1.000
_cell.length_c   1.000
_cell.angle_alpha   90.00
_cell.angle_beta   90.00
_cell.angle_gamma   90.00
#
_symmetry.space_group_name_H-M   'P 1'
#
loop_
_entity.id
_entity.type
_entity.pdbx_description
1 polymer ?
#
loop_
_entity_poly.entity_id
_entity_poly.type
_entity_poly.pdbx_seq_one_letter_code
_entity_poly.pdbx_strand_id
1 'polypeptide(L)'
;MGTSSRKLIVILCLALVIGAVLVGLSVLIVSGSVERNVSWVLFAFNPRMWAFAIGIVGCLVVAPIAVGYRLRRADALVVSNAGLVESHRGAVLPASFVSWNEIERITLDTVTPRPGPKYIIYYLTRDSVQRRGRTGLFARRITLRNGFEFSHRQLFELLTAAHARYARQIR
;
A
#
# COMPACT_ATOMS: atom_id res chain seq x y z
N MET A 1 12.42 14.02 -1.31
CA MET A 1 11.45 15.04 -1.80
C MET A 1 10.08 14.40 -1.94
N GLY A 2 9.18 14.63 -0.99
CA GLY A 2 7.83 14.06 -1.03
C GLY A 2 6.98 14.74 -2.09
N THR A 3 6.66 14.04 -3.18
CA THR A 3 5.63 14.49 -4.12
C THR A 3 4.28 14.54 -3.40
N SER A 4 3.75 15.74 -3.16
CA SER A 4 2.42 15.97 -2.59
C SER A 4 1.38 15.09 -3.29
N SER A 5 0.51 14.43 -2.54
CA SER A 5 -0.51 13.53 -3.08
C SER A 5 -1.40 14.20 -4.13
N ARG A 6 -1.57 15.53 -4.05
CA ARG A 6 -2.28 16.31 -5.08
C ARG A 6 -1.57 16.24 -6.44
N LYS A 7 -0.23 16.32 -6.45
CA LYS A 7 0.56 16.18 -7.68
C LYS A 7 0.46 14.76 -8.25
N LEU A 8 0.46 13.73 -7.39
CA LEU A 8 0.28 12.33 -7.83
C LEU A 8 -1.10 12.10 -8.47
N ILE A 9 -2.16 12.67 -7.89
CA ILE A 9 -3.52 12.59 -8.44
C ILE A 9 -3.59 13.31 -9.79
N VAL A 10 -3.00 14.50 -9.92
CA VAL A 10 -2.96 15.24 -11.19
C VAL A 10 -2.21 14.44 -12.27
N ILE A 11 -1.06 13.85 -11.94
CA ILE A 11 -0.30 12.99 -12.88
C ILE A 11 -1.15 11.79 -13.30
N LEU A 12 -1.87 11.16 -12.36
CA LEU A 12 -2.76 10.04 -12.66
C LEU A 12 -3.90 10.45 -13.60
N CYS A 13 -4.59 11.56 -13.30
CA CYS A 13 -5.66 12.07 -14.16
C CYS A 13 -5.14 12.37 -15.57
N LEU A 14 -3.98 13.01 -15.69
CA LEU A 14 -3.38 13.31 -16.98
C LEU A 14 -3.03 12.02 -17.75
N ALA A 15 -2.44 11.04 -17.07
CA ALA A 15 -2.12 9.74 -17.67
C ALA A 15 -3.39 9.02 -18.16
N LEU A 16 -4.47 9.02 -17.37
CA LEU A 16 -5.74 8.41 -17.78
C LEU A 16 -6.36 9.10 -18.99
N VAL A 17 -6.32 10.45 -19.05
CA VAL A 17 -6.79 11.21 -20.22
C VAL A 17 -5.97 10.87 -21.46
N ILE A 18 -4.64 10.85 -21.35
CA ILE A 18 -3.75 10.48 -22.46
C ILE A 18 -4.04 9.04 -22.91
N GLY A 19 -4.19 8.10 -21.98
CA GLY A 19 -4.55 6.72 -22.27
C GLY A 19 -5.89 6.60 -23.01
N ALA A 20 -6.91 7.35 -22.60
CA ALA A 20 -8.22 7.36 -23.27
C ALA A 20 -8.12 7.91 -24.70
N VAL A 21 -7.35 8.98 -24.91
CA VAL A 21 -7.09 9.53 -26.26
C VAL A 21 -6.34 8.52 -27.14
N LEU A 22 -5.33 7.84 -26.60
CA LEU A 22 -4.59 6.80 -27.32
C LEU A 22 -5.49 5.63 -27.70
N VAL A 23 -6.39 5.20 -26.81
CA VAL A 23 -7.40 4.17 -27.11
C VAL A 23 -8.31 4.64 -28.26
N GLY A 24 -8.85 5.86 -28.19
CA GLY A 24 -9.69 6.41 -29.25
C GLY A 24 -8.99 6.45 -30.61
N LEU A 25 -7.74 6.92 -30.64
CA LEU A 25 -6.92 6.93 -31.86
C LEU A 25 -6.64 5.51 -32.37
N SER A 26 -6.36 4.56 -31.49
CA SER A 26 -6.14 3.16 -31.88
C SER A 26 -7.39 2.54 -32.51
N VAL A 27 -8.59 2.84 -32.00
CA VAL A 27 -9.86 2.39 -32.59
C VAL A 27 -10.03 2.98 -33.99
N LEU A 28 -9.80 4.28 -34.18
CA LEU A 28 -9.89 4.92 -35.49
C LEU A 28 -8.92 4.30 -36.51
N ILE A 29 -7.68 4.02 -36.09
CA ILE A 29 -6.67 3.38 -36.95
C ILE A 29 -7.09 1.95 -37.32
N VAL A 30 -7.59 1.18 -36.36
CA VAL A 30 -8.07 -0.20 -36.61
C VAL A 30 -9.27 -0.18 -37.55
N SER A 31 -10.27 0.65 -37.29
CA SER A 31 -11.47 0.77 -38.14
C SER A 31 -11.12 1.13 -39.58
N GLY A 32 -10.26 2.15 -39.78
CA GLY A 32 -9.81 2.53 -41.12
C GLY A 32 -8.95 1.46 -41.81
N SER A 33 -8.27 0.60 -41.04
CA SER A 33 -7.50 -0.52 -41.59
C SER A 33 -8.38 -1.69 -42.02
N VAL A 34 -9.48 -1.93 -41.29
CA VAL A 34 -10.51 -2.93 -41.65
C VAL A 34 -11.24 -2.52 -42.92
N GLU A 35 -11.66 -1.25 -43.05
CA GLU A 35 -12.29 -0.73 -44.27
C GLU A 35 -11.42 -0.89 -45.52
N ARG A 36 -10.09 -0.83 -45.35
CA ARG A 36 -9.11 -0.95 -46.44
C ARG A 36 -8.62 -2.38 -46.69
N ASN A 37 -9.20 -3.39 -46.02
CA ASN A 37 -8.77 -4.80 -46.11
C ASN A 37 -7.25 -5.00 -45.91
N VAL A 38 -6.65 -4.24 -44.99
CA VAL A 38 -5.22 -4.38 -44.67
C VAL A 38 -4.98 -5.75 -44.01
N SER A 39 -3.95 -6.46 -44.45
CA SER A 39 -3.54 -7.73 -43.84
C SER A 39 -3.22 -7.55 -42.35
N TRP A 40 -3.88 -8.34 -41.49
CA TRP A 40 -3.67 -8.36 -40.05
C TRP A 40 -2.22 -8.64 -39.65
N VAL A 41 -1.49 -9.40 -40.46
CA VAL A 41 -0.07 -9.70 -40.23
C VAL A 41 0.77 -8.43 -40.36
N LEU A 42 0.55 -7.65 -41.43
CA LEU A 42 1.26 -6.37 -41.62
C LEU A 42 0.89 -5.33 -40.55
N PHE A 43 -0.35 -5.38 -40.07
CA PHE A 43 -0.82 -4.53 -38.98
C PHE A 43 -0.15 -4.88 -37.64
N ALA A 44 -0.03 -6.18 -37.32
CA ALA A 44 0.59 -6.67 -36.09
C ALA A 44 2.10 -6.39 -36.03
N PHE A 45 2.80 -6.42 -37.17
CA PHE A 45 4.23 -6.10 -37.25
C PHE A 45 4.52 -4.61 -37.41
N ASN A 46 3.50 -3.74 -37.42
CA ASN A 46 3.71 -2.30 -37.54
C ASN A 46 4.21 -1.72 -36.20
N PRO A 47 5.41 -1.11 -36.14
CA PRO A 47 5.96 -0.57 -34.89
C PRO A 47 5.11 0.56 -34.31
N ARG A 48 4.34 1.28 -35.13
CA ARG A 48 3.43 2.33 -34.65
C ARG A 48 2.31 1.75 -33.78
N MET A 49 1.78 0.58 -34.14
CA MET A 49 0.73 -0.08 -33.35
C MET A 49 1.25 -0.55 -31.99
N TRP A 50 2.50 -1.02 -31.93
CA TRP A 50 3.17 -1.35 -30.68
C TRP A 50 3.42 -0.12 -29.81
N ALA A 51 3.77 1.03 -30.40
CA ALA A 51 3.92 2.28 -29.65
C ALA A 51 2.59 2.71 -29.00
N PHE A 52 1.46 2.59 -29.69
CA PHE A 52 0.13 2.81 -29.11
C PHE A 52 -0.17 1.83 -27.98
N ALA A 53 0.06 0.53 -28.21
CA ALA A 53 -0.19 -0.50 -27.20
C ALA A 53 0.62 -0.25 -25.91
N ILE A 54 1.92 0.01 -26.04
CA ILE A 54 2.81 0.33 -24.90
C ILE A 54 2.35 1.61 -24.20
N GLY A 55 1.98 2.65 -24.97
CA GLY A 55 1.46 3.90 -24.42
C GLY A 55 0.17 3.71 -23.62
N ILE A 56 -0.77 2.92 -24.13
CA ILE A 56 -2.03 2.59 -23.45
C ILE A 56 -1.75 1.81 -22.16
N VAL A 57 -0.92 0.77 -22.21
CA VAL A 57 -0.54 -0.03 -21.03
C VAL A 57 0.17 0.85 -20.00
N GLY A 58 1.09 1.70 -20.42
CA GLY A 58 1.80 2.64 -19.55
C GLY A 58 0.83 3.59 -18.83
N CYS A 59 -0.12 4.16 -19.56
CA CYS A 59 -1.05 5.16 -19.05
C CYS A 59 -2.18 4.58 -18.20
N LEU A 60 -2.77 3.44 -18.62
CA LEU A 60 -3.97 2.88 -18.00
C LEU A 60 -3.69 1.76 -16.99
N VAL A 61 -2.49 1.19 -16.99
CA VAL A 61 -2.13 0.10 -16.08
C VAL A 61 -0.96 0.51 -15.19
N VAL A 62 0.18 0.86 -15.78
CA VAL A 62 1.41 1.12 -15.02
C VAL A 62 1.28 2.37 -14.16
N ALA A 63 0.79 3.49 -14.71
CA ALA A 63 0.66 4.74 -13.97
C ALA A 63 -0.31 4.63 -12.77
N PRO A 64 -1.53 4.05 -12.88
CA PRO A 64 -2.40 3.80 -11.73
C PRO A 64 -1.75 2.93 -10.65
N ILE A 65 -1.09 1.83 -11.05
CA ILE A 65 -0.40 0.94 -10.10
C ILE A 65 0.70 1.70 -9.37
N ALA A 66 1.56 2.43 -10.10
CA ALA A 66 2.67 3.19 -9.53
C ALA A 66 2.18 4.30 -8.57
N VAL A 67 1.11 5.02 -8.92
CA VAL A 67 0.50 6.03 -8.05
C VAL A 67 -0.09 5.39 -6.81
N GLY A 68 -0.78 4.24 -6.96
CA GLY A 68 -1.29 3.46 -5.83
C GLY A 68 -0.19 3.05 -4.85
N TYR A 69 0.94 2.53 -5.36
CA TYR A 69 2.11 2.21 -4.52
C TYR A 69 2.69 3.44 -3.84
N ARG A 70 2.84 4.57 -4.54
CA ARG A 70 3.36 5.81 -3.94
C ARG A 70 2.44 6.40 -2.88
N LEU A 71 1.13 6.31 -3.07
CA LEU A 71 0.15 6.73 -2.07
C LEU A 71 0.19 5.83 -0.84
N ARG A 72 0.38 4.52 -1.00
CA ARG A 72 0.60 3.59 0.12
C ARG A 72 1.89 3.88 0.88
N ARG A 73 2.96 4.27 0.18
CA ARG A 73 4.25 4.66 0.79
C ARG A 73 4.18 5.94 1.63
N ALA A 74 3.04 6.64 1.64
CA ALA A 74 2.81 7.77 2.55
C ALA A 74 2.48 7.32 3.98
N ASP A 75 2.08 6.06 4.18
CA ASP A 75 1.89 5.48 5.50
C ASP A 75 3.24 4.93 5.99
N ALA A 76 3.69 5.40 7.16
CA ALA A 76 4.92 4.96 7.79
C ALA A 76 4.62 4.54 9.23
N LEU A 77 5.27 3.48 9.71
CA LEU A 77 5.26 3.11 11.12
C LEU A 77 6.49 3.73 11.77
N VAL A 78 6.27 4.71 12.64
CA VAL A 78 7.35 5.33 13.41
C VAL A 78 7.58 4.50 14.67
N VAL A 79 8.79 3.96 14.79
CA VAL A 79 9.23 3.15 15.91
C VAL A 79 10.14 4.01 16.78
N SER A 80 9.71 4.30 18.01
CA SER A 80 10.49 5.10 18.96
C SER A 80 10.80 4.30 20.23
N ASN A 81 11.59 4.87 21.14
CA ASN A 81 11.83 4.28 22.46
C ASN A 81 10.55 4.22 23.32
N ALA A 82 9.58 5.12 23.11
CA ALA A 82 8.34 5.18 23.87
C ALA A 82 7.28 4.18 23.37
N GLY A 83 7.27 3.90 22.06
CA GLY A 83 6.27 3.03 21.46
C GLY A 83 6.25 3.05 19.94
N LEU A 84 5.09 2.68 19.42
CA LEU A 84 4.75 2.63 18.00
C LEU A 84 3.72 3.69 17.71
N VAL A 85 3.86 4.38 16.58
CA VAL A 85 2.84 5.29 16.10
C VAL A 85 2.79 5.27 14.58
N GLU A 86 1.58 5.25 14.03
CA GLU A 86 1.42 5.38 12.58
C GLU A 86 1.58 6.84 12.19
N SER A 87 2.28 7.08 11.10
CA SER A 87 2.40 8.36 10.44
C SER A 87 1.75 8.28 9.07
N HIS A 88 1.00 9.32 8.72
CA HIS A 88 0.46 9.51 7.38
C HIS A 88 1.05 10.80 6.79
N ARG A 89 1.70 10.68 5.64
CA ARG A 89 2.34 11.79 4.92
C ARG A 89 3.33 12.59 5.79
N GLY A 90 4.04 11.92 6.69
CA GLY A 90 5.01 12.54 7.59
C GLY A 90 4.42 13.22 8.82
N ALA A 91 3.09 13.27 8.95
CA ALA A 91 2.42 13.67 10.19
C ALA A 91 2.16 12.43 11.04
N VAL A 92 2.47 12.49 12.33
CA VAL A 92 2.20 11.41 13.29
C VAL A 92 0.72 11.43 13.63
N LEU A 93 0.03 10.27 13.64
CA LEU A 93 -1.34 10.15 14.12
C LEU A 93 -1.35 9.81 15.61
N PRO A 94 -1.65 10.76 16.52
CA PRO A 94 -1.53 10.51 17.96
C PRO A 94 -2.47 9.41 18.45
N ALA A 95 -3.64 9.28 17.82
CA ALA A 95 -4.64 8.26 18.17
C ALA A 95 -4.17 6.82 17.89
N SER A 96 -3.16 6.61 17.04
CA SER A 96 -2.58 5.29 16.76
C SER A 96 -1.38 4.96 17.65
N PHE A 97 -1.01 5.85 18.58
CA PHE A 97 0.10 5.60 19.49
C PHE A 97 -0.19 4.40 20.40
N VAL A 98 0.76 3.48 20.48
CA VAL A 98 0.77 2.32 21.38
C VAL A 98 2.13 2.24 22.05
N SER A 99 2.17 2.38 23.37
CA SER A 99 3.42 2.24 24.12
C SER A 99 3.88 0.78 24.16
N TRP A 100 5.20 0.56 24.21
CA TRP A 100 5.78 -0.78 24.37
C TRP A 100 5.28 -1.50 25.62
N ASN A 101 4.98 -0.77 26.69
CA ASN A 101 4.46 -1.32 27.95
C ASN A 101 3.00 -1.78 27.84
N GLU A 102 2.28 -1.30 26.83
CA GLU A 102 0.90 -1.72 26.58
C GLU A 102 0.84 -2.99 25.73
N ILE A 103 1.96 -3.38 25.11
CA ILE A 103 2.08 -4.56 24.27
C ILE A 103 2.57 -5.72 25.13
N GLU A 104 1.76 -6.76 25.24
CA GLU A 104 2.08 -8.00 25.94
C GLU A 104 2.94 -8.92 25.06
N ARG A 105 2.57 -9.05 23.79
CA ARG A 105 3.31 -9.85 22.80
C ARG A 105 3.02 -9.40 21.38
N ILE A 106 3.97 -9.69 20.50
CA ILE A 106 3.87 -9.47 19.05
C ILE A 106 3.90 -10.84 18.38
N THR A 107 3.02 -11.07 17.41
CA THR A 107 2.97 -12.33 16.67
C THR A 107 2.80 -12.10 15.17
N LEU A 108 3.29 -13.02 14.36
CA LEU A 108 3.01 -13.08 12.93
C LEU A 108 1.97 -14.18 12.66
N ASP A 109 0.70 -13.80 12.56
CA ASP A 109 -0.43 -14.75 12.55
C ASP A 109 -1.55 -14.33 11.59
N THR A 110 -2.49 -15.23 11.29
CA THR A 110 -3.67 -14.92 10.50
C THR A 110 -4.71 -14.17 11.34
N VAL A 111 -5.43 -13.22 10.73
CA VAL A 111 -6.49 -12.46 11.43
C VAL A 111 -7.65 -13.38 11.82
N THR A 112 -7.90 -14.41 11.00
CA THR A 112 -8.95 -15.41 11.21
C THR A 112 -8.35 -16.81 11.39
N PRO A 113 -9.09 -17.77 11.97
CA PRO A 113 -8.62 -19.16 12.16
C PRO A 113 -8.43 -19.95 10.86
N ARG A 114 -8.68 -19.34 9.71
CA ARG A 114 -8.61 -19.99 8.39
C ARG A 114 -7.23 -19.72 7.77
N PRO A 115 -6.73 -20.63 6.92
CA PRO A 115 -5.54 -20.37 6.12
C PRO A 115 -5.71 -19.05 5.35
N GLY A 116 -4.76 -18.14 5.50
CA GLY A 116 -4.87 -16.80 4.95
C GLY A 116 -3.57 -16.00 5.05
N PRO A 117 -3.57 -14.76 4.57
CA PRO A 117 -2.41 -13.88 4.69
C PRO A 117 -2.03 -13.69 6.16
N LYS A 118 -0.73 -13.77 6.46
CA LYS A 118 -0.19 -13.49 7.80
C LYS A 118 -0.03 -11.99 8.00
N TYR A 119 -0.34 -11.53 9.19
CA TYR A 119 -0.25 -10.14 9.62
C TYR A 119 0.56 -10.07 10.91
N ILE A 120 1.13 -8.90 11.15
CA ILE A 120 1.71 -8.59 12.47
C ILE A 120 0.56 -8.18 13.38
N ILE A 121 0.41 -8.89 14.48
CA ILE A 121 -0.63 -8.65 15.47
C ILE A 121 0.02 -8.31 16.80
N TYR A 122 -0.34 -7.15 17.34
CA TYR A 122 -0.01 -6.77 18.71
C TYR A 122 -1.12 -7.24 19.64
N TYR A 123 -0.74 -7.93 20.71
CA TYR A 123 -1.64 -8.24 21.81
C TYR A 123 -1.42 -7.22 22.92
N LEU A 124 -2.45 -6.47 23.24
CA LEU A 124 -2.45 -5.51 24.33
C LEU A 124 -2.59 -6.22 25.69
N THR A 125 -1.95 -5.62 26.69
CA THR A 125 -2.16 -5.98 28.10
C THR A 125 -3.60 -5.69 28.52
N ARG A 126 -4.11 -6.45 29.50
CA ARG A 126 -5.50 -6.31 30.00
C ARG A 126 -5.78 -4.89 30.48
N ASP A 127 -4.85 -4.32 31.24
CA ASP A 127 -4.97 -2.96 31.79
C ASP A 127 -5.04 -1.89 30.69
N SER A 128 -4.32 -2.09 29.58
CA SER A 128 -4.34 -1.17 28.44
C SER A 128 -5.63 -1.26 27.65
N VAL A 129 -6.22 -2.45 27.52
CA VAL A 129 -7.55 -2.62 26.92
C VAL A 129 -8.63 -1.93 27.74
N GLN A 130 -8.59 -2.07 29.07
CA GLN A 130 -9.52 -1.40 29.98
C GLN A 130 -9.37 0.13 29.91
N ARG A 131 -8.15 0.66 29.99
CA ARG A 131 -7.89 2.11 29.87
C ARG A 131 -8.35 2.68 28.53
N ARG A 132 -8.25 1.90 27.46
CA ARG A 132 -8.72 2.29 26.11
C ARG A 132 -10.21 2.03 25.88
N GLY A 133 -10.94 1.51 26.87
CA GLY A 133 -12.38 1.24 26.78
C GLY A 133 -12.76 0.21 25.72
N ARG A 134 -11.83 -0.67 25.32
CA ARG A 134 -12.08 -1.65 24.25
C ARG A 134 -12.81 -2.88 24.78
N THR A 135 -13.87 -3.28 24.09
CA THR A 135 -14.71 -4.43 24.47
C THR A 135 -14.79 -5.47 23.35
N GLY A 136 -15.03 -6.74 23.70
CA GLY A 136 -15.21 -7.86 22.77
C GLY A 136 -14.04 -8.87 22.69
N LEU A 137 -14.27 -9.98 21.99
CA LEU A 137 -13.36 -11.15 21.90
C LEU A 137 -11.97 -10.82 21.32
N PHE A 138 -11.89 -9.78 20.48
CA PHE A 138 -10.65 -9.34 19.84
C PHE A 138 -10.16 -7.98 20.34
N ALA A 139 -10.70 -7.47 21.46
CA ALA A 139 -10.35 -6.15 22.02
C ALA A 139 -8.85 -5.98 22.28
N ARG A 140 -8.17 -7.09 22.63
CA ARG A 140 -6.72 -7.15 22.86
C ARG A 140 -5.89 -7.17 21.59
N ARG A 141 -6.48 -7.44 20.42
CA ARG A 141 -5.72 -7.59 19.17
C ARG A 141 -5.70 -6.27 18.41
N ILE A 142 -4.52 -5.84 18.01
CA ILE A 142 -4.33 -4.78 17.02
C ILE A 142 -3.58 -5.40 15.85
N THR A 143 -4.27 -5.49 14.71
CA THR A 143 -3.63 -5.89 13.45
C THR A 143 -2.92 -4.67 12.88
N LEU A 144 -1.61 -4.79 12.68
CA LEU A 144 -0.84 -3.77 12.00
C LEU A 144 -1.27 -3.69 10.53
N ARG A 145 -1.42 -2.46 10.01
CA ARG A 145 -1.74 -2.25 8.58
C ARG A 145 -0.69 -2.89 7.66
N ASN A 146 -1.13 -3.24 6.46
CA ASN A 146 -0.23 -3.71 5.40
C ASN A 146 0.27 -2.55 4.54
N GLY A 147 1.31 -2.80 3.75
CA GLY A 147 1.82 -1.83 2.77
C GLY A 147 3.03 -1.03 3.24
N PHE A 148 3.61 -1.40 4.38
CA PHE A 148 4.93 -0.92 4.80
C PHE A 148 6.03 -1.46 3.87
N GLU A 149 7.15 -0.73 3.83
CA GLU A 149 8.28 -1.06 2.96
C GLU A 149 8.97 -2.38 3.32
N PHE A 150 9.00 -2.72 4.61
CA PHE A 150 9.52 -4.00 5.09
C PHE A 150 8.53 -5.14 4.87
N SER A 151 9.05 -6.30 4.49
CA SER A 151 8.27 -7.54 4.50
C SER A 151 7.75 -7.83 5.92
N HIS A 152 6.61 -8.53 6.03
CA HIS A 152 6.02 -8.86 7.33
C HIS A 152 7.00 -9.60 8.26
N ARG A 153 7.89 -10.43 7.71
CA ARG A 153 8.90 -11.14 8.50
C ARG A 153 9.96 -10.21 9.06
N GLN A 154 10.53 -9.34 8.23
CA GLN A 154 11.53 -8.35 8.67
C GLN A 154 10.94 -7.37 9.68
N LEU A 155 9.71 -6.91 9.43
CA LEU A 155 9.02 -6.01 10.33
C LEU A 155 8.68 -6.70 11.66
N PHE A 156 8.30 -7.98 11.63
CA PHE A 156 8.11 -8.78 12.85
C PHE A 156 9.41 -8.92 13.65
N GLU A 157 10.52 -9.23 13.01
CA GLU A 157 11.83 -9.35 13.66
C GLU A 157 12.26 -8.01 14.30
N LEU A 158 12.12 -6.90 13.57
CA LEU A 158 12.42 -5.56 14.05
C LEU A 158 11.55 -5.17 15.26
N LEU A 159 10.25 -5.39 15.18
CA LEU A 159 9.31 -5.02 16.24
C LEU A 159 9.49 -5.89 17.48
N THR A 160 9.74 -7.19 17.30
CA THR A 160 10.06 -8.10 18.41
C THR A 160 11.34 -7.67 19.12
N ALA A 161 12.39 -7.33 18.37
CA ALA A 161 13.65 -6.84 18.93
C ALA A 161 13.47 -5.50 19.68
N ALA A 162 12.69 -4.57 19.10
CA ALA A 162 12.38 -3.29 19.73
C ALA A 162 11.56 -3.47 21.02
N HIS A 163 10.55 -4.34 21.01
CA HIS A 163 9.74 -4.66 22.19
C HIS A 163 10.59 -5.25 23.32
N ALA A 164 11.46 -6.21 23.00
CA ALA A 164 12.37 -6.81 23.97
C ALA A 164 13.31 -5.78 24.63
N ARG A 165 13.74 -4.76 23.86
CA ARG A 165 14.64 -3.70 24.32
C ARG A 165 13.92 -2.63 25.14
N TYR A 166 12.78 -2.12 24.66
CA TYR A 166 12.17 -0.90 25.20
C TYR A 166 11.05 -1.14 26.20
N ALA A 167 10.36 -2.29 26.19
CA ALA A 167 9.26 -2.59 27.12
C ALA A 167 9.68 -2.65 28.60
N ARG A 168 10.98 -2.72 28.89
CA ARG A 168 11.52 -2.78 30.26
C ARG A 168 12.27 -1.53 30.70
N GLN A 169 12.49 -0.56 29.80
CA GLN A 169 13.29 0.63 30.11
C GLN A 169 12.49 1.78 30.71
N ILE A 170 11.16 1.72 30.72
CA ILE A 170 10.28 2.80 31.19
C ILE A 170 9.64 2.41 32.53
N ARG A 171 10.41 1.82 33.45
CA ARG A 171 9.95 1.53 34.81
C ARG A 171 10.58 2.48 35.80
#